data_AF-A0A439PCF8-F1
#
_entry.id   AF-A0A439PCF8-F1
#
_cell.length_a   1.000
_cell.length_b   1.000
_cell.length_c   1.000
_cell.angle_alpha   90.00
_cell.angle_beta   90.00
_cell.angle_gamma   90.00
#
_symmetry.space_group_name_H-M   'P 1'
#
loop_
_entity.id
_entity.type
_entity.pdbx_description
1 polymer ?
#
loop_
_entity_poly.entity_id
_entity_poly.type
_entity_poly.pdbx_seq_one_letter_code
_entity_poly.pdbx_strand_id
1 'polypeptide(L)' 'LAVGAGEERAVVKKGEIKIATVMSVTLSTDHRAVDGALGAELLGAFKRMIENPMGMLV' A
#
# COMPACT_ATOMS: atom_id res chain seq x y z
N LEU A 1 -5.14 2.26 -11.17
CA LEU A 1 -4.43 1.63 -10.03
C LEU A 1 -3.98 0.25 -10.49
N ALA A 2 -2.68 -0.03 -10.43
CA ALA A 2 -2.14 -1.34 -10.72
C ALA A 2 -1.70 -2.02 -9.41
N VAL A 3 -2.01 -3.31 -9.27
CA VAL A 3 -1.63 -4.12 -8.11
C VAL A 3 -0.80 -5.29 -8.62
N GLY A 4 0.45 -5.38 -8.16
CA GLY A 4 1.34 -6.49 -8.47
C GLY A 4 1.00 -7.73 -7.66
N ALA A 5 1.43 -8.90 -8.15
CA ALA A 5 1.34 -10.13 -7.38
C ALA A 5 2.08 -10.01 -6.04
N GLY A 6 1.57 -10.68 -5.02
CA GLY A 6 2.27 -10.81 -3.75
C GLY A 6 3.45 -11.75 -3.90
N GLU A 7 4.64 -11.31 -3.48
CA GLU A 7 5.85 -12.12 -3.49
C GLU A 7 6.55 -12.06 -2.13
N GLU A 8 7.33 -13.09 -1.81
CA GLU A 8 8.08 -13.14 -0.56
C GLU A 8 9.24 -12.15 -0.59
N ARG A 9 9.26 -11.22 0.36
CA ARG A 9 10.35 -10.25 0.51
C ARG A 9 10.81 -10.19 1.96
N ALA A 10 12.11 -9.98 2.16
CA ALA A 10 12.67 -9.67 3.47
C ALA A 10 12.24 -8.25 3.89
N VAL A 11 11.63 -8.14 5.06
CA VAL A 11 11.16 -6.88 5.64
C VAL A 11 11.60 -6.75 7.10
N VAL A 12 11.81 -5.51 7.55
CA VAL A 12 12.08 -5.25 8.97
C VAL A 12 10.77 -5.08 9.71
N LYS A 13 10.52 -5.93 10.70
CA LYS A 13 9.35 -5.84 11.58
C LYS A 13 9.81 -5.82 13.04
N LYS A 14 9.61 -4.70 13.72
CA LYS A 14 10.04 -4.48 15.12
C LYS A 14 11.55 -4.72 15.35
N GLY A 15 12.38 -4.30 14.39
CA GLY A 15 13.85 -4.42 14.48
C GLY A 15 14.43 -5.76 14.03
N GLU A 16 13.58 -6.74 13.67
CA GLU A 16 14.01 -8.04 13.16
C GLU A 16 13.71 -8.18 11.66
N ILE A 17 14.59 -8.87 10.92
CA ILE A 17 14.33 -9.25 9.54
C ILE A 17 13.39 -10.44 9.52
N LYS A 18 12.27 -10.33 8.79
CA LYS A 18 11.28 -11.40 8.60
C LYS A 18 10.92 -11.51 7.13
N ILE A 19 10.54 -12.71 6.68
CA ILE A 19 9.91 -12.88 5.38
C ILE A 19 8.44 -12.52 5.49
N ALA A 20 7.93 -11.74 4.55
CA ALA A 20 6.52 -11.44 4.41
C ALA A 20 6.11 -11.47 2.93
N THR A 21 4.86 -11.85 2.66
CA THR A 21 4.26 -11.63 1.35
C THR A 21 3.98 -10.13 1.18
N VAL A 22 4.59 -9.51 0.19
CA VAL A 22 4.47 -8.07 -0.09
C VAL A 22 3.98 -7.89 -1.52
N MET A 23 3.06 -6.95 -1.73
CA MET A 23 2.63 -6.51 -3.07
C MET A 23 3.11 -5.08 -3.34
N SER A 24 3.46 -4.79 -4.59
CA SER A 24 3.70 -3.43 -5.06
C SER A 24 2.41 -2.87 -5.65
N VAL A 25 2.08 -1.61 -5.32
CA VAL A 25 0.88 -0.92 -5.81
C VAL A 25 1.30 0.39 -6.46
N THR A 26 0.80 0.64 -7.68
CA THR A 26 1.11 1.85 -8.44
C THR A 26 -0.17 2.62 -8.77
N LEU A 27 -0.23 3.86 -8.33
CA LEU A 27 -1.31 4.78 -8.64
C LEU A 27 -0.85 5.72 -9.77
N SER A 28 -1.56 5.67 -10.90
CA SER A 28 -1.43 6.64 -11.98
C SER A 28 -2.64 7.58 -11.93
N THR A 29 -2.39 8.88 -11.90
CA THR A 29 -3.43 9.92 -11.84
C THR A 29 -3.18 10.99 -12.90
N ASP A 30 -4.26 11.69 -13.27
CA ASP A 30 -4.13 12.97 -13.99
C ASP A 30 -3.70 14.05 -12.99
N HIS A 31 -2.46 14.54 -13.13
CA HIS A 31 -1.89 15.49 -12.19
C HIS A 31 -2.59 16.87 -12.21
N ARG A 32 -3.40 17.17 -13.24
CA ARG A 32 -4.22 18.38 -13.26
C ARG A 32 -5.36 18.32 -12.24
N ALA A 33 -5.79 17.11 -11.88
CA ALA A 33 -6.89 16.86 -10.96
C ALA A 33 -6.42 16.37 -9.58
N VAL A 34 -5.30 15.63 -9.53
CA VAL A 34 -4.77 15.03 -8.30
C VAL A 34 -3.30 15.37 -8.18
N ASP A 35 -2.95 16.17 -7.17
CA ASP A 35 -1.55 16.40 -6.84
C ASP A 35 -0.91 15.19 -6.14
N GLY A 36 0.42 15.23 -6.00
CA GLY A 36 1.18 14.16 -5.38
C GLY A 36 0.86 13.93 -3.90
N ALA A 37 0.46 14.96 -3.16
CA ALA A 37 0.13 14.83 -1.74
C ALA A 37 -1.18 14.06 -1.56
N LEU A 38 -2.22 14.44 -2.30
CA LEU A 38 -3.50 13.75 -2.31
C LEU A 38 -3.35 12.30 -2.81
N GLY A 39 -2.54 12.08 -3.84
CA GLY A 39 -2.21 10.74 -4.32
C GLY A 39 -1.52 9.87 -3.26
N ALA A 40 -0.59 10.45 -2.49
CA ALA A 40 0.08 9.76 -1.39
C ALA A 40 -0.87 9.46 -0.23
N GLU A 41 -1.77 10.38 0.12
CA GLU A 41 -2.80 10.14 1.13
C GLU A 41 -3.72 8.98 0.75
N LEU A 42 -4.16 8.95 -0.51
CA LEU A 42 -4.98 7.86 -1.04
C LEU A 42 -4.25 6.51 -0.96
N LEU A 43 -2.99 6.45 -1.42
CA LEU A 43 -2.19 5.23 -1.33
C LEU A 43 -1.96 4.79 0.13
N GLY A 44 -1.77 5.73 1.04
CA GLY A 44 -1.64 5.47 2.47
C GLY A 44 -2.90 4.89 3.09
N ALA A 45 -4.08 5.45 2.75
CA ALA A 45 -5.36 4.93 3.19
C ALA A 45 -5.61 3.53 2.62
N PHE A 46 -5.36 3.33 1.32
CA PHE A 46 -5.45 2.04 0.66
C PHE A 46 -4.58 0.98 1.36
N LYS A 47 -3.30 1.28 1.58
CA LYS A 47 -2.37 0.38 2.30
C LYS A 47 -2.93 -0.03 3.66
N ARG A 48 -3.40 0.92 4.47
CA ARG A 48 -3.95 0.64 5.80
C ARG A 48 -5.14 -0.31 5.76
N MET A 49 -6.07 -0.09 4.83
CA MET A 49 -7.26 -0.94 4.67
C MET A 49 -6.88 -2.36 4.24
N ILE A 50 -5.95 -2.51 3.28
CA ILE A 50 -5.54 -3.84 2.81
C ILE A 50 -4.72 -4.59 3.87
N GLU A 51 -3.85 -3.90 4.63
CA GLU A 51 -3.08 -4.52 5.71
C GLU A 51 -3.93 -4.84 6.95
N ASN A 52 -5.07 -4.15 7.14
CA ASN A 52 -5.98 -4.34 8.27
C ASN A 52 -7.46 -4.32 7.82
N PRO A 53 -7.92 -5.35 7.10
CA PRO A 53 -9.22 -5.35 6.40
C PRO A 53 -10.43 -5.23 7.33
N MET A 54 -10.30 -5.61 8.61
CA MET A 54 -11.36 -5.41 9.61
C MET A 54 -11.74 -3.94 9.78
N GLY A 55 -10.84 -3.00 9.50
CA GLY A 55 -11.12 -1.57 9.54
C GLY A 55 -12.09 -1.09 8.43
N MET A 56 -12.47 -1.94 7.49
CA MET A 56 -13.47 -1.62 6.46
C MET A 56 -14.91 -1.98 6.87
N LEU A 57 -15.09 -2.73 7.97
CA LEU A 57 -16.39 -3.30 8.36
C LEU A 57 -17.15 -2.47 9.40
N VAL A 58 -16.63 -1.31 9.82
CA VAL A 58 -17.19 -0.50 10.91
C VAL A 58 -17.15 0.98 10.55
#